data_AF-A0A2J4R0X3-F1
#
_entry.id   AF-A0A2J4R0X3-F1
#
_cell.length_a   1.000
_cell.length_b   1.000
_cell.length_c   1.000
_cell.angle_alpha   90.00
_cell.angle_beta   90.00
_cell.angle_gamma   90.00
#
_symmetry.space_group_name_H-M   'P 1'
#
loop_
_entity.id
_entity.type
_entity.pdbx_description
1 polymer ?
#
loop_
_entity_poly.entity_id
_entity_poly.type
_entity_poly.pdbx_seq_one_letter_code
_entity_poly.pdbx_strand_id
1 'polypeptide(L)' 'VLSILCNEVNKPQNWTVTDIAAFDNKDTYARVKRSADGQKVSFEFKRIGQSTINEIERLIKVSISKAK' A
#
# COMPACT_ATOMS: atom_id res chain seq x y z
N VAL A 1 -25.62 31.65 14.01
CA VAL A 1 -24.25 31.67 13.45
C VAL A 1 -23.89 30.24 13.08
N LEU A 2 -23.63 30.01 11.80
CA LEU A 2 -23.45 28.72 11.14
C LEU A 2 -21.95 28.48 10.94
N SER A 3 -21.31 27.66 11.78
CA SER A 3 -19.94 27.12 11.65
C SER A 3 -19.53 26.65 13.05
N ILE A 4 -19.35 25.36 13.36
CA ILE A 4 -18.20 24.54 12.98
C ILE A 4 -18.66 23.08 13.09
N LEU A 5 -18.98 22.47 11.95
CA LEU A 5 -19.23 21.03 11.79
C LEU A 5 -18.25 20.51 10.71
N CYS A 6 -16.99 20.90 10.82
CA CYS A 6 -15.94 20.62 9.81
C CYS A 6 -14.66 20.03 10.42
N ASN A 7 -14.73 19.21 11.47
CA ASN A 7 -13.52 18.63 12.08
C ASN A 7 -13.35 17.10 11.90
N GLU A 8 -14.21 16.42 11.15
CA GLU A 8 -14.03 14.98 10.88
C GLU A 8 -13.30 14.65 9.57
N VAL A 9 -12.95 15.65 8.75
CA VAL A 9 -12.42 15.41 7.38
C VAL A 9 -10.91 15.14 7.34
N ASN A 10 -10.16 15.35 8.43
CA ASN A 10 -8.70 15.25 8.42
C ASN A 10 -8.13 14.49 9.62
N LYS A 11 -8.67 13.32 9.96
CA LYS A 11 -7.85 12.37 10.74
C LYS A 11 -6.81 11.77 9.78
N PRO A 12 -5.50 11.98 9.98
CA PRO A 12 -4.49 11.28 9.20
C PRO A 12 -4.77 9.79 9.35
N GLN A 13 -5.07 9.14 8.24
CA GLN A 13 -5.35 7.72 8.22
C GLN A 13 -4.05 7.04 8.63
N ASN A 14 -4.00 6.50 9.84
CA ASN A 14 -2.78 5.85 10.34
C ASN A 14 -2.60 4.54 9.56
N TRP A 15 -1.69 4.55 8.58
CA TRP A 15 -1.28 3.35 7.87
C TRP A 15 0.00 2.81 8.51
N THR A 16 0.01 1.53 8.87
CA THR A 16 1.23 0.83 9.27
C THR A 16 1.99 0.43 8.01
N VAL A 17 3.24 0.86 7.89
CA VAL A 17 4.10 0.60 6.73
C VAL A 17 5.21 -0.36 7.11
N THR A 18 5.46 -1.36 6.27
CA THR A 18 6.54 -2.34 6.45
C THR A 18 7.19 -2.64 5.11
N ASP A 19 8.52 -2.62 5.07
CA ASP A 19 9.27 -2.95 3.86
C ASP A 19 9.23 -4.47 3.60
N ILE A 20 9.03 -4.84 2.33
CA ILE A 20 8.99 -6.23 1.83
C ILE A 20 10.42 -6.72 1.59
N ALA A 21 11.29 -5.83 1.13
CA ALA A 21 12.68 -6.11 0.80
C ALA A 21 13.54 -4.89 1.13
N ALA A 22 14.77 -5.15 1.56
CA ALA A 22 15.79 -4.12 1.72
C ALA A 22 16.47 -3.83 0.38
N PHE A 23 16.79 -2.57 0.15
CA PHE A 23 17.51 -2.11 -1.02
C PHE A 23 18.64 -1.19 -0.57
N ASP A 24 19.81 -1.28 -1.20
CA ASP A 24 20.94 -0.39 -0.90
C ASP A 24 20.63 1.05 -1.31
N ASN A 25 19.88 1.22 -2.40
CA ASN A 25 19.43 2.52 -2.86
C ASN A 25 18.19 2.96 -2.09
N LYS A 26 18.35 3.99 -1.24
CA LYS A 26 17.27 4.61 -0.45
C LYS A 26 16.07 5.10 -1.27
N ASP A 27 16.27 5.33 -2.57
CA ASP A 27 15.24 5.79 -3.49
C ASP A 27 14.51 4.65 -4.20
N THR A 28 14.85 3.40 -3.87
CA THR A 28 14.20 2.17 -4.32
C THR A 28 13.56 1.49 -3.12
N TYR A 29 12.29 1.13 -3.24
CA TYR A 29 11.61 0.40 -2.17
C TYR A 29 10.49 -0.48 -2.70
N ALA A 30 10.15 -1.49 -1.90
CA ALA A 30 8.96 -2.30 -2.03
C ALA A 30 8.37 -2.46 -0.61
N ARG A 31 7.15 -2.00 -0.39
CA ARG A 31 6.55 -1.94 0.96
C ARG A 31 5.07 -2.27 0.95
N VAL A 32 4.60 -2.78 2.08
CA VAL A 32 3.17 -2.99 2.35
C VAL A 32 2.70 -1.92 3.32
N LYS A 33 1.56 -1.29 2.99
CA LYS A 33 0.83 -0.41 3.87
C LYS A 33 -0.46 -1.10 4.29
N ARG A 34 -0.78 -1.08 5.58
CA ARG A 34 -2.04 -1.60 6.13
C ARG A 34 -2.80 -0.47 6.82
N SER A 35 -4.09 -0.34 6.56
CA SER A 35 -4.95 0.62 7.26
C SER A 35 -5.07 0.27 8.74
N ALA A 36 -5.38 1.26 9.57
CA ALA A 36 -5.58 1.09 11.01
C ALA A 36 -6.63 0.02 11.37
N ASP A 37 -7.67 -0.13 10.56
CA ASP A 37 -8.74 -1.12 10.74
C ASP A 37 -8.38 -2.52 10.16
N GLY A 38 -7.22 -2.67 9.53
CA GLY A 38 -6.77 -3.91 8.89
C GLY A 38 -7.55 -4.31 7.62
N GLN A 39 -8.57 -3.54 7.22
CA GLN A 39 -9.45 -3.90 6.11
C GLN A 39 -8.84 -3.54 4.74
N LYS A 40 -7.81 -2.70 4.70
CA LYS A 40 -7.15 -2.29 3.46
C LYS A 40 -5.66 -2.59 3.52
N VAL A 41 -5.17 -3.14 2.42
CA VAL A 41 -3.74 -3.41 2.19
C VAL A 41 -3.36 -2.80 0.85
N SER A 42 -2.23 -2.09 0.82
CA SER A 42 -1.65 -1.53 -0.41
C SER A 42 -0.19 -1.97 -0.52
N PHE A 43 0.19 -2.41 -1.71
CA PHE A 43 1.59 -2.66 -2.06
C PHE A 43 2.11 -1.45 -2.82
N GLU A 44 3.25 -0.91 -2.41
CA GLU A 44 3.87 0.24 -3.05
C GLU A 44 5.31 -0.07 -3.45
N PHE A 45 5.63 0.26 -4.69
CA PHE A 45 6.92 -0.01 -5.32
C PHE A 45 7.48 1.28 -5.91
N LYS A 46 8.76 1.57 -5.68
CA LYS A 46 9.46 2.72 -6.27
C LYS A 46 10.74 2.25 -6.95
N ARG A 47 10.95 2.72 -8.19
CA ARG A 47 12.10 2.37 -9.05
C ARG A 47 12.27 0.85 -9.25
N ILE A 48 11.16 0.12 -9.32
CA ILE A 48 11.15 -1.31 -9.69
C ILE A 48 10.84 -1.43 -11.17
N GLY A 49 11.55 -2.33 -11.86
CA GLY A 49 11.38 -2.54 -13.31
C GLY A 49 10.00 -3.07 -13.69
N GLN A 50 9.49 -2.65 -14.84
CA GLN A 50 8.14 -3.02 -15.30
C GLN A 50 7.93 -4.53 -15.44
N SER A 51 8.97 -5.28 -15.87
CA SER A 51 8.89 -6.74 -15.98
C SER A 51 8.61 -7.40 -14.62
N THR A 52 9.28 -6.94 -13.56
CA THR A 52 9.05 -7.39 -12.19
C THR A 52 7.65 -7.03 -11.71
N ILE A 53 7.17 -5.82 -12.00
CA ILE A 53 5.79 -5.40 -11.66
C ILE A 53 4.75 -6.28 -12.35
N ASN A 54 4.92 -6.57 -13.64
CA ASN A 54 4.01 -7.45 -14.39
C ASN A 54 3.94 -8.85 -13.78
N GLU A 55 5.08 -9.39 -13.34
CA GLU A 55 5.12 -10.69 -12.69
C GLU A 55 4.42 -10.67 -11.32
N ILE A 56 4.63 -9.62 -10.52
CA ILE A 56 3.91 -9.43 -9.25
C ILE A 56 2.40 -9.38 -9.48
N GLU A 57 1.94 -8.62 -10.46
CA GLU A 57 0.51 -8.55 -10.80
C GLU A 57 -0.05 -9.91 -11.23
N ARG A 58 0.70 -10.67 -12.05
CA ARG A 58 0.33 -12.02 -12.47
C ARG A 58 0.17 -12.94 -11.25
N LEU A 59 1.14 -12.91 -10.33
CA LEU A 59 1.11 -13.70 -9.10
C LEU A 59 -0.06 -13.33 -8.19
N ILE A 60 -0.35 -12.03 -8.02
CA ILE A 60 -1.51 -11.56 -7.25
C ILE A 60 -2.81 -12.08 -7.87
N LYS A 61 -2.99 -11.96 -9.19
CA LYS A 61 -4.19 -12.44 -9.89
C LYS A 61 -4.39 -13.95 -9.68
N VAL A 62 -3.35 -14.75 -9.88
CA VAL A 62 -3.39 -16.20 -9.66
C VAL A 62 -3.74 -16.54 -8.21
N SER A 63 -3.17 -15.81 -7.25
CA SER A 63 -3.38 -16.07 -5.82
C SER A 63 -4.82 -15.74 -5.38
N ILE A 64 -5.37 -14.60 -5.84
CA ILE A 64 -6.75 -14.19 -5.54
C ILE A 64 -7.76 -15.13 -6.20
N SER A 65 -7.52 -15.54 -7.45
CA SER A 65 -8.41 -16.47 -8.14
C SER A 65 -8.50 -17.84 -7.45
N LYS A 66 -7.43 -18.29 -6.78
CA LYS A 66 -7.43 -19.54 -5.98
C LYS A 66 -8.11 -19.40 -4.63
N ALA A 67 -8.19 -18.18 -4.09
CA ALA A 67 -8.77 -17.90 -2.79
C ALA A 67 -10.29 -17.66 -2.85
N LYS A 68 -10.85 -17.57 -4.07
CA LYS A 68 -12.30 -17.56 -4.34
C LYS A 68 -12.80 -18.99 -4.52
#